data_AF-A0A414US61-F1
#
_entry.id   AF-A0A414US61-F1
#
_cell.length_a   1.000
_cell.length_b   1.000
_cell.length_c   1.000
_cell.angle_alpha   90.00
_cell.angle_beta   90.00
_cell.angle_gamma   90.00
#
_symmetry.space_group_name_H-M   'P 1'
#
loop_
_entity.id
_entity.type
_entity.pdbx_description
1 polymer ?
#
loop_
_entity_poly.entity_id
_entity_poly.type
_entity_poly.pdbx_seq_one_letter_code
_entity_poly.pdbx_strand_id
1 'polypeptide(L)'
;MQTSILWEGSLPSKEEMEKMKQEGYLFRAVEGGWKICLKLHNTPTGTWYADNFSKSFLKEVELHQYLEEVEKRATWFEVPSKELRVYEAGQILEKPESKEERICMEVLRDTKNHSRLLLKTNQTEAYQLGSSAIPTLESRARISGAALSSVEPAVLAEILNQCLKVAKGKALLRVSEGKVRAVHSAEKNGYQVYPLPEVFMLASVYIRGEYKKSTFLEGYADQTMVSAIWQIEDHRLEEVYGEIMEKYGKQVKEKLTATIRITSSDVAASGANIFYSLMEGQRKIALGTDMRMRHNNSVEFQQFTENLLSTFECYKNALKGTVEKLCAISIEYPVNTMIGIMTKQGFGKKNVAEIVDRFKATFGDAPCTAYEVYCGIGEILFLAQSKGISGRTMVELEEKVAKCTSMKWREYDIPGDLVY
;
A
#
# COMPACT_ATOMS: atom_id res chain seq x y z
N MET A 1 -23.64 23.06 -1.97
CA MET A 1 -23.08 22.71 -3.29
C MET A 1 -23.71 21.50 -3.94
N GLN A 2 -24.12 21.66 -5.20
CA GLN A 2 -24.63 20.59 -6.06
C GLN A 2 -23.72 20.30 -7.26
N THR A 3 -23.66 19.03 -7.64
CA THR A 3 -23.05 18.57 -8.89
C THR A 3 -24.08 17.91 -9.79
N SER A 4 -23.97 18.12 -11.10
CA SER A 4 -24.85 17.51 -12.11
C SER A 4 -24.22 16.28 -12.72
N ILE A 5 -24.88 15.15 -12.57
CA ILE A 5 -24.53 13.91 -13.26
C ILE A 5 -25.36 13.84 -14.54
N LEU A 6 -24.69 13.55 -15.66
CA LEU A 6 -25.38 13.25 -16.90
C LEU A 6 -26.07 11.90 -16.74
N TRP A 7 -27.41 11.86 -16.82
CA TRP A 7 -28.16 10.62 -16.83
C TRP A 7 -28.37 10.20 -18.29
N GLU A 8 -27.69 9.13 -18.72
CA GLU A 8 -27.79 8.62 -20.10
C GLU A 8 -28.90 7.56 -20.28
N GLY A 9 -29.75 7.36 -19.26
CA GLY A 9 -30.85 6.39 -19.29
C GLY A 9 -32.21 6.99 -19.66
N SER A 10 -33.17 6.11 -19.96
CA SER A 10 -34.59 6.48 -20.00
C SER A 10 -35.03 7.05 -18.64
N LEU A 11 -35.95 8.02 -18.67
CA LEU A 11 -36.49 8.64 -17.47
C LEU A 11 -37.13 7.59 -16.54
N PRO A 12 -36.86 7.63 -15.23
CA PRO A 12 -37.62 6.83 -14.28
C PRO A 12 -39.11 7.18 -14.37
N SER A 13 -39.96 6.21 -14.07
CA SER A 13 -41.40 6.45 -13.93
C SER A 13 -41.67 7.54 -12.88
N LYS A 14 -42.85 8.14 -12.92
CA LYS A 14 -43.23 9.22 -11.97
C LYS A 14 -43.11 8.77 -10.51
N GLU A 15 -43.47 7.52 -10.22
CA GLU A 15 -43.34 6.92 -8.89
C GLU A 15 -41.87 6.74 -8.47
N GLU A 16 -41.01 6.28 -9.38
CA GLU A 16 -39.58 6.16 -9.13
C GLU A 16 -38.93 7.54 -8.93
N MET A 17 -39.32 8.54 -9.71
CA MET A 17 -38.86 9.91 -9.53
C MET A 17 -39.23 10.47 -8.15
N GLU A 18 -40.45 10.25 -7.66
CA GLU A 18 -40.85 10.69 -6.32
C GLU A 18 -40.07 9.99 -5.22
N LYS A 19 -39.84 8.67 -5.36
CA LYS A 19 -38.97 7.93 -4.44
C LYS A 19 -37.54 8.48 -4.45
N MET A 20 -36.97 8.75 -5.63
CA MET A 20 -35.64 9.34 -5.75
C MET A 20 -35.60 10.76 -5.14
N LYS A 21 -36.64 11.58 -5.28
CA LYS A 21 -36.66 12.88 -4.59
C LYS A 21 -36.61 12.73 -3.08
N GLN A 22 -37.32 11.75 -2.51
CA GLN A 22 -37.24 11.43 -1.07
C GLN A 22 -35.84 10.98 -0.65
N GLU A 23 -35.11 10.30 -1.53
CA GLU A 23 -33.71 9.91 -1.35
C GLU A 23 -32.72 11.08 -1.60
N GLY A 24 -33.21 12.30 -1.85
CA GLY A 24 -32.40 13.50 -2.01
C GLY A 24 -31.88 13.76 -3.44
N TYR A 25 -32.41 13.05 -4.44
CA TYR A 25 -32.10 13.34 -5.84
C TYR A 25 -32.88 14.57 -6.32
N LEU A 26 -32.18 15.46 -7.02
CA LEU A 26 -32.78 16.63 -7.66
C LEU A 26 -32.77 16.41 -9.18
N PHE A 27 -33.82 16.86 -9.87
CA PHE A 27 -33.94 16.69 -11.32
C PHE A 27 -33.98 18.06 -11.99
N ARG A 28 -33.16 18.25 -13.03
CA ARG A 28 -33.10 19.49 -13.81
C ARG A 28 -33.36 19.19 -15.29
N ALA A 29 -34.38 19.80 -15.87
CA ALA A 29 -34.65 19.69 -17.30
C ALA A 29 -33.51 20.32 -18.11
N VAL A 30 -33.10 19.66 -19.19
CA VAL A 30 -32.11 20.15 -20.16
C VAL A 30 -32.61 19.87 -21.59
N GLU A 31 -32.03 20.54 -22.58
CA GLU A 31 -32.34 20.27 -23.98
C GLU A 31 -32.02 18.79 -24.29
N GLY A 32 -33.03 18.05 -24.77
CA GLY A 32 -32.91 16.62 -25.04
C GLY A 32 -33.09 15.67 -23.84
N GLY A 33 -33.43 16.15 -22.63
CA GLY A 33 -33.70 15.26 -21.50
C GLY A 33 -33.66 15.88 -20.10
N TRP A 34 -33.13 15.14 -19.12
CA TRP A 34 -33.00 15.58 -17.73
C TRP A 34 -31.63 15.23 -17.19
N LYS A 35 -31.13 16.07 -16.26
CA LYS A 35 -29.94 15.79 -15.45
C LYS A 35 -30.36 15.48 -14.02
N ILE A 36 -29.62 14.57 -13.39
CA ILE A 36 -29.72 14.33 -11.96
C ILE A 36 -28.69 15.20 -11.27
N CYS A 37 -29.11 15.97 -10.28
CA CYS A 37 -28.23 16.75 -9.43
C CYS A 37 -28.13 16.07 -8.07
N LEU A 38 -26.90 15.89 -7.60
CA LEU A 38 -26.62 15.40 -6.26
C LEU A 38 -26.05 16.53 -5.41
N LYS A 39 -26.57 16.66 -4.19
CA LYS A 39 -25.94 17.47 -3.16
C LYS A 39 -24.67 16.75 -2.71
N LEU A 40 -23.55 17.47 -2.71
CA LEU A 40 -22.28 16.91 -2.24
C LEU A 40 -22.21 16.99 -0.72
N HIS A 41 -21.72 15.90 -0.11
CA HIS A 41 -21.44 15.87 1.31
C HIS A 41 -20.24 16.79 1.61
N ASN A 42 -20.37 17.61 2.65
CA ASN A 42 -19.31 18.52 3.08
C ASN A 42 -18.38 17.81 4.08
N THR A 43 -17.60 16.87 3.58
CA THR A 43 -16.71 16.04 4.39
C THR A 43 -15.60 16.87 5.03
N PRO A 44 -15.28 16.68 6.33
CA PRO A 44 -14.12 17.29 6.96
C PRO A 44 -12.85 17.04 6.15
N THR A 45 -12.15 18.13 5.83
CA THR A 45 -10.99 18.10 4.93
C THR A 45 -9.84 18.89 5.55
N GLY A 46 -8.66 18.29 5.61
CA GLY A 46 -7.42 18.97 5.95
C GLY A 46 -6.68 19.43 4.69
N THR A 47 -5.36 19.29 4.69
CA THR A 47 -4.50 19.63 3.55
C THR A 47 -4.12 18.41 2.70
N TRP A 48 -4.58 17.20 3.06
CA TRP A 48 -4.11 15.94 2.47
C TRP A 48 -5.23 15.20 1.73
N TYR A 49 -6.04 15.92 0.95
CA TYR A 49 -7.16 15.34 0.20
C TYR A 49 -6.78 14.83 -1.20
N ALA A 50 -5.66 15.25 -1.76
CA ALA A 50 -5.30 14.92 -3.13
C ALA A 50 -5.00 13.42 -3.28
N ASP A 51 -5.51 12.79 -4.35
CA ASP A 51 -5.29 11.35 -4.57
C ASP A 51 -3.81 11.01 -4.87
N ASN A 52 -3.08 11.96 -5.44
CA ASN A 52 -1.63 11.86 -5.67
C ASN A 52 -0.78 12.34 -4.47
N PHE A 53 -1.40 12.58 -3.31
CA PHE A 53 -0.67 12.95 -2.10
C PHE A 53 0.36 11.88 -1.74
N SER A 54 1.57 12.35 -1.48
CA SER A 54 2.63 11.56 -0.85
C SER A 54 3.52 12.48 -0.02
N LYS A 55 4.03 11.98 1.11
CA LYS A 55 4.91 12.75 1.99
C LYS A 55 5.91 11.84 2.69
N SER A 56 7.18 12.25 2.69
CA SER A 56 8.22 11.70 3.55
C SER A 56 8.37 12.54 4.82
N PHE A 57 8.75 11.88 5.92
CA PHE A 57 8.94 12.45 7.24
C PHE A 57 10.34 12.08 7.72
N LEU A 58 11.15 13.08 8.06
CA LEU A 58 12.50 12.85 8.60
C LEU A 58 12.52 12.73 10.12
N LYS A 59 11.43 13.14 10.78
CA LYS A 59 11.28 13.06 12.23
C LYS A 59 10.06 12.23 12.60
N GLU A 60 10.25 11.33 13.56
CA GLU A 60 9.20 10.45 14.08
C GLU A 60 7.99 11.25 14.60
N VAL A 61 8.23 12.37 15.28
CA VAL A 61 7.16 13.24 15.81
C VAL A 61 6.28 13.84 14.70
N GLU A 62 6.87 14.18 13.55
CA GLU A 62 6.13 14.77 12.43
C GLU A 62 5.21 13.73 11.76
N LEU A 63 5.66 12.46 11.70
CA LEU A 63 4.82 11.35 11.25
C LEU A 63 3.63 11.15 12.19
N HIS A 64 3.87 11.08 13.51
CA HIS A 64 2.80 10.88 14.50
C HIS A 64 1.78 12.03 14.49
N GLN A 65 2.24 13.27 14.41
CA GLN A 65 1.35 14.45 14.28
C GLN A 65 0.47 14.37 13.03
N TYR A 66 1.05 13.96 11.89
CA TYR A 66 0.29 13.75 10.66
C TYR A 66 -0.80 12.67 10.85
N LEU A 67 -0.43 11.51 11.41
CA LEU A 67 -1.38 10.42 11.60
C LEU A 67 -2.54 10.83 12.51
N GLU A 68 -2.24 11.49 13.63
CA GLU A 68 -3.27 11.98 14.55
C GLU A 68 -4.22 12.99 13.89
N GLU A 69 -3.69 13.90 13.08
CA GLU A 69 -4.50 14.90 12.39
C GLU A 69 -5.42 14.29 11.33
N VAL A 70 -4.92 13.31 10.55
CA VAL A 70 -5.74 12.56 9.58
C VAL A 70 -6.85 11.80 10.30
N GLU A 71 -6.52 11.11 11.39
CA GLU A 71 -7.49 10.27 12.11
C GLU A 71 -8.56 11.12 12.81
N LYS A 72 -8.21 12.28 13.37
CA LYS A 72 -9.18 13.24 13.96
C LYS A 72 -10.24 13.72 12.95
N ARG A 73 -9.92 13.70 11.66
CA ARG A 73 -10.85 14.08 10.57
C ARG A 73 -11.44 12.88 9.85
N ALA A 74 -11.08 11.66 10.25
CA ALA A 74 -11.65 10.44 9.71
C ALA A 74 -13.01 10.13 10.38
N THR A 75 -13.88 9.47 9.64
CA THR A 75 -15.15 8.96 10.14
C THR A 75 -15.40 7.58 9.55
N TRP A 76 -15.87 6.68 10.41
CA TRP A 76 -16.19 5.30 10.08
C TRP A 76 -17.67 5.06 10.33
N PHE A 77 -18.38 4.52 9.33
CA PHE A 77 -19.80 4.19 9.49
C PHE A 77 -20.24 3.06 8.56
N GLU A 78 -21.29 2.35 8.98
CA GLU A 78 -21.84 1.22 8.23
C GLU A 78 -22.99 1.65 7.32
N VAL A 79 -23.03 1.09 6.11
CA VAL A 79 -24.13 1.24 5.15
C VAL A 79 -24.48 -0.12 4.57
N PRO A 80 -25.76 -0.50 4.42
CA PRO A 80 -26.12 -1.72 3.68
C PRO A 80 -25.51 -1.68 2.27
N SER A 81 -24.77 -2.72 1.88
CA SER A 81 -24.00 -2.71 0.61
C SER A 81 -24.92 -2.48 -0.60
N LYS A 82 -26.14 -3.02 -0.55
CA LYS A 82 -27.18 -2.86 -1.58
C LYS A 82 -27.73 -1.44 -1.73
N GLU A 83 -27.48 -0.57 -0.76
CA GLU A 83 -27.91 0.84 -0.75
C GLU A 83 -26.83 1.79 -1.29
N LEU A 84 -25.63 1.28 -1.56
CA LEU A 84 -24.58 2.05 -2.22
C LEU A 84 -24.92 2.26 -3.69
N ARG A 85 -24.74 3.50 -4.17
CA ARG A 85 -24.85 3.88 -5.57
C ARG A 85 -23.63 4.66 -6.00
N VAL A 86 -23.06 4.29 -7.13
CA VAL A 86 -21.87 4.90 -7.71
C VAL A 86 -22.28 5.73 -8.91
N TYR A 87 -21.70 6.91 -9.05
CA TYR A 87 -21.95 7.79 -10.19
C TYR A 87 -20.65 8.40 -10.70
N GLU A 88 -20.59 8.74 -11.97
CA GLU A 88 -19.51 9.57 -12.48
C GLU A 88 -19.60 11.00 -11.90
N ALA A 89 -18.46 11.60 -11.57
CA ALA A 89 -18.34 12.94 -11.04
C ALA A 89 -18.71 14.00 -12.10
N GLY A 90 -19.79 14.71 -11.80
CA GLY A 90 -20.42 15.71 -12.65
C GLY A 90 -19.76 17.08 -12.80
N GLN A 91 -20.53 18.04 -13.33
CA GLN A 91 -20.18 19.47 -13.32
C GLN A 91 -20.81 20.18 -12.13
N ILE A 92 -20.03 21.06 -11.47
CA ILE A 92 -20.54 21.95 -10.41
C ILE A 92 -21.58 22.89 -11.01
N LEU A 93 -22.73 23.02 -10.34
CA LEU A 93 -23.84 23.86 -10.81
C LEU A 93 -23.95 25.22 -10.12
N GLU A 94 -23.27 25.38 -8.99
CA GLU A 94 -23.42 26.52 -8.07
C GLU A 94 -22.06 27.18 -7.85
N LYS A 95 -22.06 28.50 -7.65
CA LYS A 95 -20.86 29.18 -7.17
C LYS A 95 -20.72 28.94 -5.66
N PRO A 96 -19.51 28.72 -5.13
CA PRO A 96 -19.31 28.52 -3.70
C PRO A 96 -19.62 29.80 -2.93
N GLU A 97 -20.41 29.71 -1.87
CA GLU A 97 -20.74 30.86 -1.01
C GLU A 97 -19.95 30.83 0.30
N SER A 98 -19.55 29.64 0.77
CA SER A 98 -18.76 29.46 2.00
C SER A 98 -17.32 28.98 1.75
N LYS A 99 -16.47 29.04 2.78
CA LYS A 99 -15.09 28.50 2.73
C LYS A 99 -15.12 26.98 2.54
N GLU A 100 -16.02 26.30 3.23
CA GLU A 100 -16.19 24.85 3.17
C GLU A 100 -16.65 24.42 1.77
N GLU A 101 -17.55 25.20 1.16
CA GLU A 101 -17.95 24.98 -0.23
C GLU A 101 -16.78 25.14 -1.21
N ARG A 102 -15.88 26.11 -1.00
CA ARG A 102 -14.67 26.24 -1.81
C ARG A 102 -13.77 25.03 -1.69
N ILE A 103 -13.56 24.53 -0.48
CA ILE A 103 -12.77 23.31 -0.24
C ILE A 103 -13.44 22.11 -0.91
N CYS A 104 -14.77 21.96 -0.78
CA CYS A 104 -15.53 20.89 -1.43
C CYS A 104 -15.35 20.89 -2.97
N MET A 105 -15.30 22.07 -3.61
CA MET A 105 -14.99 22.18 -5.04
C MET A 105 -13.58 21.69 -5.38
N GLU A 106 -12.59 22.04 -4.57
CA GLU A 106 -11.21 21.62 -4.81
C GLU A 106 -11.09 20.10 -4.71
N VAL A 107 -11.71 19.50 -3.69
CA VAL A 107 -11.78 18.05 -3.51
C VAL A 107 -12.51 17.39 -4.70
N LEU A 108 -13.62 17.97 -5.18
CA LEU A 108 -14.31 17.45 -6.35
C LEU A 108 -13.45 17.58 -7.62
N ARG A 109 -12.72 18.67 -7.79
CA ARG A 109 -11.81 18.86 -8.93
C ARG A 109 -10.72 17.80 -8.92
N ASP A 110 -10.12 17.53 -7.76
CA ASP A 110 -9.16 16.44 -7.61
C ASP A 110 -9.79 15.08 -7.89
N THR A 111 -11.02 14.84 -7.43
CA THR A 111 -11.78 13.61 -7.73
C THR A 111 -11.99 13.43 -9.24
N LYS A 112 -12.32 14.48 -9.98
CA LYS A 112 -12.49 14.44 -11.43
C LYS A 112 -11.20 14.19 -12.20
N ASN A 113 -10.05 14.51 -11.62
CA ASN A 113 -8.74 14.24 -12.22
C ASN A 113 -8.23 12.82 -11.92
N HIS A 114 -8.88 12.11 -10.99
CA HIS A 114 -8.46 10.79 -10.54
C HIS A 114 -9.61 9.79 -10.68
N SER A 115 -10.28 9.41 -9.58
CA SER A 115 -11.31 8.35 -9.61
C SER A 115 -12.47 8.65 -10.57
N ARG A 116 -12.82 9.92 -10.78
CA ARG A 116 -14.02 10.39 -11.50
C ARG A 116 -15.31 9.83 -10.94
N LEU A 117 -15.35 9.38 -9.68
CA LEU A 117 -16.52 8.72 -9.09
C LEU A 117 -17.03 9.43 -7.84
N LEU A 118 -18.34 9.33 -7.63
CA LEU A 118 -19.07 9.72 -6.43
C LEU A 118 -19.75 8.47 -5.84
N LEU A 119 -19.87 8.44 -4.52
CA LEU A 119 -20.58 7.40 -3.79
C LEU A 119 -21.76 8.01 -3.05
N LYS A 120 -22.97 7.62 -3.44
CA LYS A 120 -24.20 7.94 -2.72
C LYS A 120 -24.59 6.76 -1.84
N THR A 121 -24.93 7.05 -0.60
CA THR A 121 -25.46 6.10 0.38
C THR A 121 -26.98 6.28 0.47
N ASN A 122 -27.61 5.69 1.48
CA ASN A 122 -29.00 5.99 1.84
C ASN A 122 -29.21 7.41 2.41
N GLN A 123 -28.13 8.17 2.61
CA GLN A 123 -28.20 9.58 2.97
C GLN A 123 -28.50 10.45 1.75
N THR A 124 -28.98 11.67 1.99
CA THR A 124 -29.36 12.61 0.94
C THR A 124 -28.15 13.07 0.11
N GLU A 125 -26.99 13.21 0.75
CA GLU A 125 -25.76 13.71 0.15
C GLU A 125 -24.92 12.60 -0.50
N ALA A 126 -24.11 12.99 -1.49
CA ALA A 126 -23.16 12.12 -2.17
C ALA A 126 -21.73 12.49 -1.79
N TYR A 127 -20.91 11.47 -1.53
CA TYR A 127 -19.51 11.63 -1.17
C TYR A 127 -18.63 11.57 -2.41
N GLN A 128 -17.55 12.34 -2.40
CA GLN A 128 -16.47 12.21 -3.37
C GLN A 128 -15.70 10.91 -3.10
N LEU A 129 -15.43 10.11 -4.14
CA LEU A 129 -14.72 8.85 -3.99
C LEU A 129 -13.22 9.04 -4.27
N GLY A 130 -12.34 8.65 -3.36
CA GLY A 130 -10.90 8.60 -3.61
C GLY A 130 -10.53 7.35 -4.42
N SER A 131 -9.47 7.43 -5.20
CA SER A 131 -8.95 6.28 -5.97
C SER A 131 -8.53 5.12 -5.08
N SER A 132 -8.10 5.41 -3.84
CA SER A 132 -7.78 4.39 -2.84
C SER A 132 -8.98 3.53 -2.41
N ALA A 133 -10.21 4.02 -2.60
CA ALA A 133 -11.41 3.26 -2.25
C ALA A 133 -11.82 2.22 -3.31
N ILE A 134 -11.40 2.41 -4.57
CA ILE A 134 -11.86 1.60 -5.71
C ILE A 134 -11.64 0.09 -5.47
N PRO A 135 -10.44 -0.39 -5.05
CA PRO A 135 -10.23 -1.82 -4.84
C PRO A 135 -11.15 -2.42 -3.78
N THR A 136 -11.39 -1.69 -2.67
CA THR A 136 -12.30 -2.15 -1.61
C THR A 136 -13.77 -2.14 -2.07
N LEU A 137 -14.15 -1.17 -2.89
CA LEU A 137 -15.49 -1.07 -3.48
C LEU A 137 -15.75 -2.20 -4.50
N GLU A 138 -14.78 -2.52 -5.35
CA GLU A 138 -14.82 -3.67 -6.27
C GLU A 138 -14.96 -4.98 -5.50
N SER A 139 -14.13 -5.17 -4.47
CA SER A 139 -14.23 -6.32 -3.56
C SER A 139 -15.60 -6.41 -2.90
N ARG A 140 -16.17 -5.26 -2.47
CA ARG A 140 -17.52 -5.20 -1.90
C ARG A 140 -18.61 -5.59 -2.89
N ALA A 141 -18.43 -5.20 -4.16
CA ALA A 141 -19.27 -5.60 -5.28
C ALA A 141 -18.98 -7.04 -5.78
N ARG A 142 -17.96 -7.71 -5.23
CA ARG A 142 -17.51 -9.07 -5.62
C ARG A 142 -17.05 -9.17 -7.07
N ILE A 143 -16.42 -8.12 -7.57
CA ILE A 143 -15.79 -8.08 -8.89
C ILE A 143 -14.29 -7.84 -8.75
N SER A 144 -13.54 -8.26 -9.76
CA SER A 144 -12.11 -7.99 -9.88
C SER A 144 -11.67 -8.21 -11.33
N GLY A 145 -10.60 -7.55 -11.75
CA GLY A 145 -9.98 -7.78 -13.05
C GLY A 145 -9.39 -6.52 -13.67
N ALA A 146 -8.30 -6.69 -14.43
CA ALA A 146 -7.57 -5.56 -15.02
C ALA A 146 -8.43 -4.68 -15.93
N ALA A 147 -9.41 -5.26 -16.63
CA ALA A 147 -10.31 -4.54 -17.54
C ALA A 147 -11.13 -3.44 -16.82
N LEU A 148 -11.45 -3.61 -15.53
CA LEU A 148 -12.22 -2.62 -14.75
C LEU A 148 -11.51 -1.26 -14.67
N SER A 149 -10.18 -1.26 -14.66
CA SER A 149 -9.37 -0.03 -14.66
C SER A 149 -9.30 0.68 -16.01
N SER A 150 -9.74 0.02 -17.09
CA SER A 150 -9.62 0.50 -18.47
C SER A 150 -10.96 0.96 -19.07
N VAL A 151 -12.09 0.68 -18.43
CA VAL A 151 -13.39 1.15 -18.90
C VAL A 151 -13.64 2.60 -18.52
N GLU A 152 -14.51 3.28 -19.26
CA GLU A 152 -14.94 4.64 -18.90
C GLU A 152 -15.62 4.68 -17.52
N PRO A 153 -15.45 5.75 -16.73
CA PRO A 153 -16.00 5.82 -15.37
C PRO A 153 -17.51 5.68 -15.27
N ALA A 154 -18.27 6.16 -16.27
CA ALA A 154 -19.71 5.93 -16.34
C ALA A 154 -20.04 4.43 -16.45
N VAL A 155 -19.29 3.69 -17.27
CA VAL A 155 -19.43 2.24 -17.43
C VAL A 155 -19.03 1.51 -16.16
N LEU A 156 -17.92 1.91 -15.52
CA LEU A 156 -17.51 1.34 -14.22
C LEU A 156 -18.58 1.54 -13.15
N ALA A 157 -19.16 2.75 -13.07
CA ALA A 157 -20.24 3.06 -12.13
C ALA A 157 -21.47 2.17 -12.37
N GLU A 158 -21.85 1.92 -13.63
CA GLU A 158 -22.94 1.01 -13.97
C GLU A 158 -22.65 -0.42 -13.54
N ILE A 159 -21.47 -0.96 -13.88
CA ILE A 159 -21.05 -2.31 -13.48
C ILE A 159 -21.12 -2.46 -11.95
N LEU A 160 -20.53 -1.51 -11.22
CA LEU A 160 -20.55 -1.49 -9.76
C LEU A 160 -21.98 -1.47 -9.23
N ASN A 161 -22.86 -0.63 -9.79
CA ASN A 161 -24.25 -0.53 -9.37
C ASN A 161 -25.03 -1.83 -9.58
N GLN A 162 -24.83 -2.53 -10.71
CA GLN A 162 -25.50 -3.82 -10.93
C GLN A 162 -25.04 -4.89 -9.93
N CYS A 163 -23.74 -4.93 -9.64
CA CYS A 163 -23.17 -5.87 -8.69
C CYS A 163 -23.55 -5.54 -7.22
N LEU A 164 -23.60 -4.26 -6.85
CA LEU A 164 -23.98 -3.83 -5.51
C LEU A 164 -25.44 -4.15 -5.19
N LYS A 165 -26.37 -4.09 -6.17
CA LYS A 165 -27.79 -4.48 -5.96
C LYS A 165 -27.96 -5.87 -5.37
N VAL A 166 -27.08 -6.80 -5.73
CA VAL A 166 -27.10 -8.20 -5.25
C VAL A 166 -26.09 -8.46 -4.12
N ALA A 167 -25.33 -7.45 -3.71
CA ALA A 167 -24.36 -7.56 -2.62
C ALA A 167 -25.09 -7.75 -1.28
N LYS A 168 -24.66 -8.77 -0.54
CA LYS A 168 -25.13 -9.06 0.82
C LYS A 168 -24.26 -8.37 1.86
N GLY A 169 -24.87 -8.09 3.01
CA GLY A 169 -24.18 -7.56 4.18
C GLY A 169 -23.99 -6.06 4.16
N LYS A 170 -23.27 -5.56 5.16
CA LYS A 170 -22.96 -4.14 5.31
C LYS A 170 -21.55 -3.81 4.83
N ALA A 171 -21.41 -2.61 4.28
CA ALA A 171 -20.14 -1.98 3.98
C ALA A 171 -19.74 -1.07 5.13
N LEU A 172 -18.46 -1.08 5.51
CA LEU A 172 -17.86 -0.15 6.45
C LEU A 172 -17.09 0.90 5.65
N LEU A 173 -17.58 2.13 5.63
CA LEU A 173 -16.98 3.22 4.88
C LEU A 173 -15.96 3.93 5.76
N ARG A 174 -14.77 4.18 5.22
CA ARG A 174 -13.80 5.13 5.76
C ARG A 174 -13.90 6.42 4.97
N VAL A 175 -14.30 7.50 5.63
CA VAL A 175 -14.33 8.85 5.05
C VAL A 175 -13.24 9.67 5.74
N SER A 176 -12.33 10.25 4.98
CA SER A 176 -11.19 10.99 5.52
C SER A 176 -10.62 11.94 4.47
N GLU A 177 -10.16 13.11 4.92
CA GLU A 177 -9.58 14.14 4.07
C GLU A 177 -10.46 14.43 2.84
N GLY A 178 -11.74 14.70 3.09
CA GLY A 178 -12.70 15.11 2.06
C GLY A 178 -13.32 13.99 1.22
N LYS A 179 -12.83 12.75 1.29
CA LYS A 179 -13.29 11.67 0.39
C LYS A 179 -13.59 10.36 1.12
N VAL A 180 -14.38 9.50 0.48
CA VAL A 180 -14.39 8.07 0.82
C VAL A 180 -13.05 7.47 0.40
N ARG A 181 -12.32 6.93 1.37
CA ARG A 181 -10.99 6.30 1.18
C ARG A 181 -11.05 4.78 1.16
N ALA A 182 -12.09 4.18 1.73
CA ALA A 182 -12.33 2.74 1.65
C ALA A 182 -13.80 2.38 1.83
N VAL A 183 -14.17 1.22 1.30
CA VAL A 183 -15.49 0.58 1.39
C VAL A 183 -15.30 -0.88 1.77
N HIS A 184 -15.03 -1.13 3.05
CA HIS A 184 -14.71 -2.45 3.59
C HIS A 184 -15.96 -3.30 3.85
N SER A 185 -15.78 -4.57 4.21
CA SER A 185 -16.86 -5.41 4.75
C SER A 185 -17.04 -5.15 6.25
N ALA A 186 -18.27 -4.93 6.72
CA ALA A 186 -18.59 -4.78 8.15
C ALA A 186 -19.10 -6.09 8.80
N GLU A 187 -19.02 -7.21 8.09
CA GLU A 187 -19.46 -8.52 8.59
C GLU A 187 -18.57 -9.04 9.74
N LYS A 188 -18.99 -10.10 10.44
CA LYS A 188 -18.25 -10.69 11.58
C LYS A 188 -16.78 -11.05 11.27
N ASN A 189 -16.49 -11.43 10.02
CA ASN A 189 -15.14 -11.70 9.51
C ASN A 189 -14.68 -10.60 8.52
N GLY A 190 -15.24 -9.40 8.69
CA GLY A 190 -14.93 -8.21 7.90
C GLY A 190 -13.72 -7.45 8.43
N TYR A 191 -13.56 -6.23 7.94
CA TYR A 191 -12.43 -5.38 8.29
C TYR A 191 -12.53 -4.90 9.73
N GLN A 192 -11.41 -4.95 10.44
CA GLN A 192 -11.28 -4.38 11.78
C GLN A 192 -10.48 -3.08 11.72
N VAL A 193 -11.06 -2.03 12.27
CA VAL A 193 -10.44 -0.71 12.32
C VAL A 193 -9.33 -0.72 13.37
N TYR A 194 -8.10 -0.59 12.91
CA TYR A 194 -6.94 -0.28 13.73
C TYR A 194 -6.44 1.11 13.36
N PRO A 195 -6.60 2.11 14.23
CA PRO A 195 -6.11 3.45 13.96
C PRO A 195 -4.62 3.43 13.70
N LEU A 196 -4.20 3.96 12.55
CA LEU A 196 -2.77 4.05 12.22
C LEU A 196 -1.94 4.78 13.29
N PRO A 197 -2.43 5.86 13.96
CA PRO A 197 -1.70 6.46 15.07
C PRO A 197 -1.30 5.46 16.16
N GLU A 198 -2.22 4.55 16.54
CA GLU A 198 -1.99 3.56 17.59
C GLU A 198 -0.97 2.50 17.16
N VAL A 199 -1.09 2.00 15.92
CA VAL A 199 -0.16 1.02 15.34
C VAL A 199 1.26 1.56 15.34
N PHE A 200 1.46 2.77 14.83
CA PHE A 200 2.79 3.36 14.74
C PHE A 200 3.30 3.79 16.11
N MET A 201 2.45 4.28 17.03
CA MET A 201 2.87 4.64 18.37
C MET A 201 3.36 3.41 19.14
N LEU A 202 2.65 2.30 19.05
CA LEU A 202 3.04 1.03 19.67
C LEU A 202 4.39 0.55 19.10
N ALA A 203 4.57 0.60 17.78
CA ALA A 203 5.85 0.26 17.16
C ALA A 203 7.00 1.14 17.67
N SER A 204 6.79 2.46 17.75
CA SER A 204 7.76 3.42 18.30
C SER A 204 8.14 3.11 19.75
N VAL A 205 7.15 2.84 20.60
CA VAL A 205 7.38 2.49 22.02
C VAL A 205 8.16 1.19 22.13
N TYR A 206 7.75 0.18 21.38
CA TYR A 206 8.37 -1.14 21.43
C TYR A 206 9.83 -1.10 20.95
N ILE A 207 10.09 -0.55 19.76
CA ILE A 207 11.44 -0.51 19.19
C ILE A 207 12.40 0.26 20.11
N ARG A 208 11.94 1.37 20.71
CA ARG A 208 12.76 2.15 21.66
C ARG A 208 12.94 1.42 23.00
N GLY A 209 11.97 0.63 23.43
CA GLY A 209 12.04 -0.15 24.66
C GLY A 209 12.97 -1.36 24.55
N GLU A 210 12.91 -2.10 23.45
CA GLU A 210 13.72 -3.31 23.21
C GLU A 210 15.17 -2.97 22.84
N TYR A 211 15.37 -1.97 21.97
CA TYR A 211 16.69 -1.66 21.42
C TYR A 211 17.25 -0.36 22.01
N LYS A 212 18.27 -0.51 22.87
CA LYS A 212 19.00 0.61 23.52
C LYS A 212 19.53 1.65 22.53
N LYS A 213 19.92 1.21 21.33
CA LYS A 213 20.38 2.05 20.23
C LYS A 213 19.43 1.87 19.06
N SER A 214 18.36 2.66 19.06
CA SER A 214 17.42 2.76 17.95
C SER A 214 17.32 4.19 17.46
N THR A 215 17.14 4.38 16.15
CA THR A 215 17.04 5.70 15.53
C THR A 215 16.00 5.65 14.42
N PHE A 216 15.04 6.56 14.46
CA PHE A 216 14.09 6.74 13.36
C PHE A 216 14.84 7.27 12.13
N LEU A 217 14.69 6.59 10.99
CA LEU A 217 15.32 6.99 9.73
C LEU A 217 14.37 7.79 8.85
N GLU A 218 13.20 7.22 8.57
CA GLU A 218 12.24 7.82 7.64
C GLU A 218 10.82 7.31 7.92
N GLY A 219 9.84 8.20 7.76
CA GLY A 219 8.44 7.88 7.61
C GLY A 219 7.95 8.23 6.20
N TYR A 220 6.93 7.54 5.72
CA TYR A 220 6.26 7.81 4.46
C TYR A 220 4.76 7.61 4.62
N ALA A 221 3.96 8.47 3.99
CA ALA A 221 2.53 8.29 3.86
C ALA A 221 2.02 8.68 2.47
N ASP A 222 1.07 7.92 1.97
CA ASP A 222 0.19 8.28 0.84
C ASP A 222 -1.27 7.94 1.19
N GLN A 223 -2.19 8.04 0.23
CA GLN A 223 -3.62 7.73 0.44
C GLN A 223 -3.92 6.23 0.62
N THR A 224 -2.91 5.38 0.51
CA THR A 224 -3.02 3.93 0.50
C THR A 224 -2.28 3.25 1.64
N MET A 225 -1.16 3.80 2.10
CA MET A 225 -0.34 3.19 3.15
C MET A 225 0.48 4.21 3.91
N VAL A 226 0.94 3.78 5.09
CA VAL A 226 1.95 4.45 5.89
C VAL A 226 3.08 3.46 6.12
N SER A 227 4.31 3.97 6.10
CA SER A 227 5.52 3.21 6.38
C SER A 227 6.44 4.00 7.30
N ALA A 228 7.13 3.32 8.22
CA ALA A 228 8.15 3.91 9.08
C ALA A 228 9.33 2.96 9.22
N ILE A 229 10.55 3.51 9.23
CA ILE A 229 11.80 2.75 9.27
C ILE A 229 12.61 3.22 10.46
N TRP A 230 13.04 2.28 11.29
CA TRP A 230 14.00 2.49 12.37
C TRP A 230 15.26 1.70 12.08
N GLN A 231 16.41 2.33 12.29
CA GLN A 231 17.69 1.64 12.43
C GLN A 231 17.85 1.18 13.86
N ILE A 232 18.37 -0.03 14.04
CA ILE A 232 18.75 -0.58 15.33
C ILE A 232 20.21 -1.04 15.29
N GLU A 233 20.90 -0.84 16.41
CA GLU A 233 22.22 -1.45 16.67
C GLU A 233 22.08 -2.41 17.85
N ASP A 234 22.37 -3.68 17.60
CA ASP A 234 22.31 -4.73 18.61
C ASP A 234 23.38 -5.80 18.35
N HIS A 235 24.31 -5.93 19.30
CA HIS A 235 25.42 -6.89 19.25
C HIS A 235 24.98 -8.32 18.96
N ARG A 236 23.80 -8.74 19.43
CA ARG A 236 23.28 -10.08 19.20
C ARG A 236 23.08 -10.37 17.71
N LEU A 237 22.79 -9.34 16.91
CA LEU A 237 22.64 -9.46 15.45
C LEU A 237 24.00 -9.62 14.77
N GLU A 238 25.00 -8.87 15.26
CA GLU A 238 26.37 -8.93 14.77
C GLU A 238 26.98 -10.31 15.03
N GLU A 239 26.74 -10.88 16.23
CA GLU A 239 27.17 -12.23 16.60
C GLU A 239 26.57 -13.29 15.67
N VAL A 240 25.25 -13.33 15.50
CA VAL A 240 24.58 -14.33 14.65
C VAL A 240 25.05 -14.24 13.19
N TYR A 241 25.19 -13.03 12.65
CA TYR A 241 25.67 -12.87 11.29
C TYR A 241 27.14 -13.24 11.14
N GLY A 242 27.98 -12.85 12.12
CA GLY A 242 29.40 -13.20 12.18
C GLY A 242 29.62 -14.71 12.20
N GLU A 243 28.89 -15.43 13.05
CA GLU A 243 28.92 -16.90 13.13
C GLU A 243 28.57 -17.57 11.78
N ILE A 244 27.54 -17.06 11.10
CA ILE A 244 27.14 -17.57 9.78
C ILE A 244 28.27 -17.32 8.77
N MET A 245 28.83 -16.11 8.73
CA MET A 245 29.88 -15.77 7.77
C MET A 245 31.16 -16.58 8.02
N GLU A 246 31.60 -16.70 9.27
CA GLU A 246 32.76 -17.50 9.67
C GLU A 246 32.60 -18.97 9.29
N LYS A 247 31.42 -19.56 9.54
CA LYS A 247 31.10 -20.94 9.15
C LYS A 247 31.33 -21.24 7.67
N TYR A 248 31.10 -20.26 6.79
CA TYR A 248 31.31 -20.40 5.34
C TYR A 248 32.60 -19.72 4.85
N GLY A 249 33.53 -19.40 5.75
CA GLY A 249 34.83 -18.82 5.41
C GLY A 249 34.75 -17.41 4.84
N LYS A 250 33.67 -16.67 5.11
CA LYS A 250 33.45 -15.29 4.66
C LYS A 250 33.81 -14.30 5.77
N GLN A 251 34.34 -13.14 5.40
CA GLN A 251 34.67 -12.06 6.33
C GLN A 251 33.60 -10.98 6.32
N VAL A 252 33.20 -10.53 7.51
CA VAL A 252 32.39 -9.32 7.69
C VAL A 252 33.31 -8.11 7.55
N LYS A 253 33.06 -7.24 6.57
CA LYS A 253 33.99 -6.15 6.21
C LYS A 253 33.62 -4.80 6.82
N GLU A 254 32.35 -4.60 7.14
CA GLU A 254 31.82 -3.30 7.57
C GLU A 254 30.97 -3.44 8.84
N LYS A 255 30.71 -2.31 9.50
CA LYS A 255 29.80 -2.27 10.64
C LYS A 255 28.41 -2.71 10.19
N LEU A 256 27.81 -3.61 10.96
CA LEU A 256 26.47 -4.10 10.72
C LEU A 256 25.45 -3.27 11.50
N THR A 257 24.39 -2.85 10.82
CA THR A 257 23.19 -2.33 11.48
C THR A 257 21.99 -3.07 10.92
N ALA A 258 20.86 -3.05 11.62
CA ALA A 258 19.62 -3.58 11.08
C ALA A 258 18.59 -2.47 10.94
N THR A 259 17.65 -2.67 10.02
CA THR A 259 16.48 -1.81 9.89
C THR A 259 15.21 -2.64 10.10
N ILE A 260 14.30 -2.06 10.86
CA ILE A 260 12.93 -2.54 11.02
C ILE A 260 12.04 -1.54 10.30
N ARG A 261 11.30 -2.02 9.30
CA ARG A 261 10.25 -1.25 8.66
C ARG A 261 8.89 -1.78 9.07
N ILE A 262 8.02 -0.87 9.49
CA ILE A 262 6.60 -1.14 9.73
C ILE A 262 5.82 -0.50 8.59
N THR A 263 4.92 -1.26 7.96
CA THR A 263 4.00 -0.75 6.94
C THR A 263 2.58 -1.15 7.31
N SER A 264 1.62 -0.25 7.18
CA SER A 264 0.20 -0.53 7.45
C SER A 264 -0.72 0.30 6.55
N SER A 265 -1.98 -0.12 6.41
CA SER A 265 -3.01 0.57 5.64
C SER A 265 -4.35 0.47 6.35
N ASP A 266 -5.12 1.55 6.31
CA ASP A 266 -6.53 1.56 6.72
C ASP A 266 -7.51 1.48 5.54
N VAL A 267 -6.98 1.27 4.33
CA VAL A 267 -7.74 1.10 3.08
C VAL A 267 -7.50 -0.27 2.43
N ALA A 268 -7.01 -1.24 3.21
CA ALA A 268 -6.69 -2.61 2.78
C ALA A 268 -5.68 -2.73 1.63
N ALA A 269 -4.84 -1.71 1.42
CA ALA A 269 -3.71 -1.82 0.50
C ALA A 269 -2.59 -2.71 1.07
N SER A 270 -2.47 -2.76 2.40
CA SER A 270 -1.48 -3.54 3.14
C SER A 270 -2.01 -3.88 4.54
N GLY A 271 -1.67 -5.06 5.04
CA GLY A 271 -1.76 -5.32 6.47
C GLY A 271 -0.68 -4.59 7.28
N ALA A 272 -0.73 -4.72 8.60
CA ALA A 272 0.41 -4.39 9.46
C ALA A 272 1.54 -5.40 9.22
N ASN A 273 2.60 -4.94 8.57
CA ASN A 273 3.74 -5.74 8.14
C ASN A 273 5.01 -5.26 8.83
N ILE A 274 5.78 -6.21 9.36
CA ILE A 274 7.12 -5.97 9.89
C ILE A 274 8.12 -6.55 8.91
N PHE A 275 9.00 -5.69 8.39
CA PHE A 275 10.00 -6.05 7.39
C PHE A 275 11.40 -5.81 7.95
N TYR A 276 12.26 -6.82 7.81
CA TYR A 276 13.62 -6.78 8.33
C TYR A 276 14.63 -6.60 7.20
N SER A 277 15.66 -5.82 7.45
CA SER A 277 16.84 -5.81 6.59
C SER A 277 18.10 -5.64 7.42
N LEU A 278 19.17 -6.29 6.97
CA LEU A 278 20.51 -6.06 7.46
C LEU A 278 21.19 -5.01 6.56
N MET A 279 22.00 -4.16 7.16
CA MET A 279 22.84 -3.18 6.48
C MET A 279 24.30 -3.54 6.73
N GLU A 280 25.05 -3.80 5.67
CA GLU A 280 26.51 -3.89 5.68
C GLU A 280 27.04 -2.62 5.00
N GLY A 281 27.33 -1.61 5.82
CA GLY A 281 27.47 -0.19 5.42
C GLY A 281 26.33 0.31 4.54
N GLN A 282 26.58 0.55 3.25
CA GLN A 282 25.55 1.03 2.31
C GLN A 282 24.75 -0.10 1.64
N ARG A 283 25.17 -1.35 1.80
CA ARG A 283 24.51 -2.50 1.18
C ARG A 283 23.34 -2.96 2.04
N LYS A 284 22.14 -2.90 1.49
CA LYS A 284 20.92 -3.41 2.12
C LYS A 284 20.65 -4.86 1.72
N ILE A 285 20.61 -5.75 2.70
CA ILE A 285 20.22 -7.15 2.55
C ILE A 285 18.79 -7.29 3.07
N ALA A 286 17.83 -7.37 2.15
CA ALA A 286 16.44 -7.59 2.50
C ALA A 286 16.28 -9.01 3.08
N LEU A 287 15.80 -9.13 4.31
CA LEU A 287 15.54 -10.44 4.93
C LEU A 287 14.09 -10.88 4.73
N GLY A 288 13.21 -9.92 4.42
CA GLY A 288 11.80 -10.15 4.12
C GLY A 288 10.87 -9.82 5.27
N THR A 289 9.62 -10.23 5.11
CA THR A 289 8.58 -10.18 6.14
C THR A 289 8.49 -11.54 6.80
N ASP A 290 8.73 -11.62 8.10
CA ASP A 290 8.38 -12.84 8.85
C ASP A 290 6.88 -12.83 9.24
N MET A 291 6.25 -11.65 9.20
CA MET A 291 4.91 -11.45 9.75
C MET A 291 4.06 -10.54 8.86
N ARG A 292 3.04 -11.14 8.25
CA ARG A 292 1.97 -10.43 7.51
C ARG A 292 0.66 -10.62 8.26
N MET A 293 0.16 -9.56 8.87
CA MET A 293 -1.18 -9.59 9.45
C MET A 293 -2.20 -9.30 8.36
N ARG A 294 -3.08 -10.25 8.03
CA ARG A 294 -4.28 -9.94 7.24
C ARG A 294 -5.31 -9.35 8.20
N HIS A 295 -6.16 -8.40 7.78
CA HIS A 295 -7.20 -7.81 8.64
C HIS A 295 -8.39 -8.77 8.84
N ASN A 296 -8.18 -9.90 9.51
CA ASN A 296 -9.17 -10.97 9.68
C ASN A 296 -9.09 -11.56 11.12
N ASN A 297 -9.48 -10.81 12.17
CA ASN A 297 -9.98 -11.27 13.50
C ASN A 297 -9.51 -10.36 14.67
N SER A 298 -10.23 -10.43 15.81
CA SER A 298 -9.96 -9.64 17.05
C SER A 298 -8.70 -10.06 17.82
N VAL A 299 -7.99 -11.07 17.35
CA VAL A 299 -6.75 -11.61 17.95
C VAL A 299 -5.53 -10.80 17.48
N GLU A 300 -5.71 -9.89 16.53
CA GLU A 300 -4.64 -9.33 15.71
C GLU A 300 -3.81 -8.25 16.41
N PHE A 301 -4.37 -7.30 17.15
CA PHE A 301 -3.55 -6.26 17.79
C PHE A 301 -2.65 -6.82 18.90
N GLN A 302 -3.15 -7.80 19.66
CA GLN A 302 -2.33 -8.53 20.60
C GLN A 302 -1.24 -9.31 19.87
N GLN A 303 -1.59 -9.97 18.76
CA GLN A 303 -0.60 -10.64 17.92
C GLN A 303 0.42 -9.68 17.31
N PHE A 304 0.04 -8.47 16.88
CA PHE A 304 0.99 -7.43 16.45
C PHE A 304 1.96 -7.06 17.57
N THR A 305 1.44 -6.94 18.79
CA THR A 305 2.25 -6.64 19.99
C THR A 305 3.19 -7.80 20.33
N GLU A 306 2.71 -9.04 20.28
CA GLU A 306 3.51 -10.26 20.49
C GLU A 306 4.57 -10.44 19.40
N ASN A 307 4.22 -10.11 18.15
CA ASN A 307 5.10 -10.09 16.99
C ASN A 307 6.19 -9.04 17.15
N LEU A 308 5.83 -7.83 17.58
CA LEU A 308 6.80 -6.81 17.98
C LEU A 308 7.69 -7.37 19.09
N LEU A 309 7.15 -7.92 20.18
CA LEU A 309 7.90 -8.54 21.28
C LEU A 309 8.88 -9.65 20.83
N SER A 310 8.58 -10.33 19.72
CA SER A 310 9.39 -11.41 19.15
C SER A 310 10.37 -10.94 18.06
N THR A 311 10.48 -9.63 17.83
CA THR A 311 11.23 -9.03 16.71
C THR A 311 12.68 -9.52 16.63
N PHE A 312 13.36 -9.71 17.76
CA PHE A 312 14.72 -10.24 17.76
C PHE A 312 14.79 -11.71 17.30
N GLU A 313 13.90 -12.58 17.79
CA GLU A 313 13.87 -13.99 17.36
C GLU A 313 13.45 -14.11 15.89
N CYS A 314 12.50 -13.30 15.43
CA CYS A 314 12.16 -13.20 14.01
C CYS A 314 13.36 -12.78 13.16
N TYR A 315 14.14 -11.80 13.61
CA TYR A 315 15.35 -11.39 12.91
C TYR A 315 16.38 -12.52 12.83
N LYS A 316 16.65 -13.19 13.95
CA LYS A 316 17.57 -14.33 14.02
C LYS A 316 17.13 -15.47 13.09
N ASN A 317 15.84 -15.78 13.10
CA ASN A 317 15.26 -16.80 12.20
C ASN A 317 15.35 -16.37 10.74
N ALA A 318 15.09 -15.10 10.42
CA ALA A 318 15.20 -14.57 9.08
C ALA A 318 16.66 -14.59 8.58
N LEU A 319 17.64 -14.28 9.44
CA LEU A 319 19.06 -14.42 9.12
C LEU A 319 19.44 -15.88 8.80
N LYS A 320 19.06 -16.84 9.65
CA LYS A 320 19.37 -18.26 9.39
C LYS A 320 18.65 -18.79 8.15
N GLY A 321 17.35 -18.53 8.05
CA GLY A 321 16.51 -18.97 6.94
C GLY A 321 16.89 -18.36 5.59
N THR A 322 17.50 -17.16 5.60
CA THR A 322 17.95 -16.45 4.41
C THR A 322 19.44 -16.58 4.20
N VAL A 323 20.25 -15.93 5.03
CA VAL A 323 21.69 -15.77 4.84
C VAL A 323 22.40 -17.13 4.93
N GLU A 324 22.17 -17.90 6.00
CA GLU A 324 22.85 -19.19 6.18
C GLU A 324 22.49 -20.18 5.07
N LYS A 325 21.21 -20.24 4.70
CA LYS A 325 20.72 -21.09 3.61
C LYS A 325 21.35 -20.72 2.27
N LEU A 326 21.45 -19.42 1.96
CA LEU A 326 22.02 -18.95 0.69
C LEU A 326 23.54 -19.17 0.63
N CYS A 327 24.24 -19.02 1.76
CA CYS A 327 25.67 -19.33 1.83
C CYS A 327 25.97 -20.82 1.56
N ALA A 328 25.05 -21.71 1.91
CA ALA A 328 25.19 -23.16 1.68
C ALA A 328 25.03 -23.60 0.21
N ILE A 329 24.56 -22.72 -0.68
CA ILE A 329 24.30 -23.05 -2.07
C ILE A 329 25.45 -22.51 -2.93
N SER A 330 26.26 -23.42 -3.48
CA SER A 330 27.25 -23.08 -4.51
C SER A 330 26.56 -22.90 -5.86
N ILE A 331 27.02 -21.89 -6.61
CA ILE A 331 26.54 -21.48 -7.93
C ILE A 331 27.73 -21.44 -8.89
N GLU A 332 27.68 -22.25 -9.95
CA GLU A 332 28.73 -22.31 -10.97
C GLU A 332 28.62 -21.16 -11.98
N TYR A 333 27.39 -20.75 -12.33
CA TYR A 333 27.08 -19.75 -13.34
C TYR A 333 26.29 -18.58 -12.71
N PRO A 334 26.95 -17.69 -11.94
CA PRO A 334 26.27 -16.69 -11.10
C PRO A 334 25.53 -15.62 -11.89
N VAL A 335 26.07 -15.22 -13.05
CA VAL A 335 25.42 -14.29 -13.98
C VAL A 335 24.09 -14.84 -14.48
N ASN A 336 24.09 -16.08 -14.96
CA ASN A 336 22.88 -16.71 -15.49
C ASN A 336 21.84 -16.93 -14.39
N THR A 337 22.30 -17.35 -13.21
CA THR A 337 21.46 -17.47 -12.03
C THR A 337 20.78 -16.14 -11.70
N MET A 338 21.53 -15.04 -11.72
CA MET A 338 21.00 -13.69 -11.49
C MET A 338 19.94 -13.31 -12.53
N ILE A 339 20.24 -13.47 -13.82
CA ILE A 339 19.31 -13.19 -14.93
C ILE A 339 18.02 -13.99 -14.75
N GLY A 340 18.14 -15.30 -14.53
CA GLY A 340 17.02 -16.21 -14.38
C GLY A 340 16.11 -15.85 -13.20
N ILE A 341 16.69 -15.58 -12.04
CA ILE A 341 15.94 -15.20 -10.83
C ILE A 341 15.26 -13.84 -11.00
N MET A 342 15.99 -12.82 -11.46
CA MET A 342 15.42 -11.49 -11.64
C MET A 342 14.31 -11.48 -12.70
N THR A 343 14.49 -12.24 -13.79
CA THR A 343 13.47 -12.37 -14.83
C THR A 343 12.24 -13.08 -14.29
N LYS A 344 12.42 -14.19 -13.54
CA LYS A 344 11.31 -14.93 -12.96
C LYS A 344 10.51 -14.11 -11.95
N GLN A 345 11.18 -13.28 -11.15
CA GLN A 345 10.54 -12.37 -10.21
C GLN A 345 9.97 -11.11 -10.89
N GLY A 346 10.09 -11.00 -12.22
CA GLY A 346 9.46 -9.95 -13.01
C GLY A 346 10.15 -8.60 -12.90
N PHE A 347 11.45 -8.54 -12.59
CA PHE A 347 12.21 -7.30 -12.68
C PHE A 347 12.25 -6.82 -14.13
N GLY A 348 12.14 -5.50 -14.35
CA GLY A 348 12.13 -4.94 -15.70
C GLY A 348 13.48 -5.13 -16.39
N LYS A 349 13.48 -5.43 -17.69
CA LYS A 349 14.68 -5.77 -18.49
C LYS A 349 15.84 -4.80 -18.29
N LYS A 350 15.57 -3.49 -18.25
CA LYS A 350 16.59 -2.45 -18.00
C LYS A 350 17.28 -2.61 -16.64
N ASN A 351 16.50 -2.90 -15.60
CA ASN A 351 17.03 -3.12 -14.25
C ASN A 351 17.81 -4.43 -14.18
N VAL A 352 17.37 -5.48 -14.90
CA VAL A 352 18.12 -6.74 -14.99
C VAL A 352 19.49 -6.50 -15.62
N ALA A 353 19.53 -5.82 -16.77
CA ALA A 353 20.78 -5.49 -17.46
C ALA A 353 21.73 -4.68 -16.56
N GLU A 354 21.26 -3.58 -15.97
CA GLU A 354 22.07 -2.69 -15.13
C GLU A 354 22.67 -3.42 -13.91
N ILE A 355 21.91 -4.30 -13.27
CA ILE A 355 22.38 -5.06 -12.11
C ILE A 355 23.35 -6.18 -12.52
N VAL A 356 23.08 -6.88 -13.61
CA VAL A 356 23.96 -7.93 -14.12
C VAL A 356 25.31 -7.36 -14.55
N ASP A 357 25.33 -6.22 -15.25
CA ASP A 357 26.58 -5.59 -15.68
C ASP A 357 27.42 -5.12 -14.48
N ARG A 358 26.78 -4.55 -13.45
CA ARG A 358 27.46 -4.18 -12.19
C ARG A 358 28.01 -5.38 -11.44
N PHE A 359 27.23 -6.46 -11.36
CA PHE A 359 27.65 -7.69 -10.73
C PHE A 359 28.87 -8.28 -11.46
N LYS A 360 28.82 -8.38 -12.79
CA LYS A 360 29.95 -8.82 -13.63
C LYS A 360 31.20 -7.97 -13.44
N ALA A 361 31.04 -6.65 -13.39
CA ALA A 361 32.17 -5.73 -13.19
C ALA A 361 32.85 -5.92 -11.82
N THR A 362 32.11 -6.37 -10.81
CA THR A 362 32.59 -6.51 -9.43
C THR A 362 33.11 -7.92 -9.13
N PHE A 363 32.42 -8.95 -9.62
CA PHE A 363 32.65 -10.35 -9.25
C PHE A 363 33.10 -11.24 -10.43
N GLY A 364 33.03 -10.73 -11.67
CA GLY A 364 33.29 -11.52 -12.87
C GLY A 364 32.30 -12.68 -13.05
N ASP A 365 32.78 -13.75 -13.69
CA ASP A 365 32.05 -15.01 -13.89
C ASP A 365 32.51 -16.13 -12.95
N ALA A 366 33.27 -15.80 -11.89
CA ALA A 366 33.81 -16.79 -10.98
C ALA A 366 32.68 -17.45 -10.17
N PRO A 367 32.71 -18.79 -9.98
CA PRO A 367 31.76 -19.49 -9.12
C PRO A 367 31.70 -18.87 -7.72
N CYS A 368 30.49 -18.74 -7.20
CA CYS A 368 30.23 -18.09 -5.91
C CYS A 368 29.06 -18.75 -5.19
N THR A 369 28.59 -18.18 -4.09
CA THR A 369 27.38 -18.68 -3.40
C THR A 369 26.13 -17.92 -3.84
N ALA A 370 24.96 -18.56 -3.67
CA ALA A 370 23.68 -17.89 -3.88
C ALA A 370 23.53 -16.62 -3.04
N TYR A 371 24.21 -16.54 -1.89
CA TYR A 371 24.25 -15.35 -1.06
C TYR A 371 24.92 -14.16 -1.78
N GLU A 372 26.02 -14.37 -2.49
CA GLU A 372 26.70 -13.31 -3.25
C GLU A 372 25.85 -12.83 -4.42
N VAL A 373 25.22 -13.76 -5.15
CA VAL A 373 24.27 -13.43 -6.20
C VAL A 373 23.07 -12.65 -5.64
N TYR A 374 22.54 -13.06 -4.48
CA TYR A 374 21.45 -12.36 -3.79
C TYR A 374 21.83 -10.93 -3.39
N CYS A 375 23.02 -10.74 -2.80
CA CYS A 375 23.56 -9.42 -2.48
C CYS A 375 23.73 -8.55 -3.73
N GLY A 376 24.14 -9.15 -4.86
CA GLY A 376 24.19 -8.49 -6.16
C GLY A 376 22.82 -8.02 -6.65
N ILE A 377 21.78 -8.87 -6.54
CA ILE A 377 20.39 -8.48 -6.84
C ILE A 377 19.95 -7.31 -5.93
N GLY A 378 20.37 -7.33 -4.66
CA GLY A 378 20.08 -6.28 -3.67
C GLY A 378 20.62 -4.89 -4.02
N GLU A 379 21.63 -4.77 -4.90
CA GLU A 379 22.15 -3.47 -5.36
C GLU A 379 21.08 -2.61 -6.05
N ILE A 380 19.99 -3.22 -6.52
CA ILE A 380 18.85 -2.48 -7.08
C ILE A 380 18.20 -1.54 -6.06
N LEU A 381 18.25 -1.87 -4.77
CA LEU A 381 17.72 -1.03 -3.70
C LEU A 381 18.57 0.24 -3.55
N PHE A 382 19.89 0.09 -3.58
CA PHE A 382 20.82 1.20 -3.55
C PHE A 382 20.66 2.11 -4.76
N LEU A 383 20.55 1.53 -5.96
CA LEU A 383 20.30 2.29 -7.20
C LEU A 383 18.96 3.02 -7.20
N ALA A 384 17.92 2.39 -6.67
CA ALA A 384 16.63 3.03 -6.53
C ALA A 384 16.70 4.23 -5.57
N GLN A 385 17.36 4.06 -4.43
CA GLN A 385 17.56 5.14 -3.46
C GLN A 385 18.39 6.30 -4.04
N SER A 386 19.47 6.01 -4.78
CA SER A 386 20.30 7.05 -5.40
C SER A 386 19.58 7.81 -6.51
N LYS A 387 18.60 7.18 -7.16
CA LYS A 387 17.67 7.81 -8.12
C LYS A 387 16.51 8.57 -7.42
N GLY A 388 16.52 8.65 -6.09
CA GLY A 388 15.49 9.34 -5.30
C GLY A 388 14.16 8.60 -5.21
N ILE A 389 14.13 7.29 -5.50
CA ILE A 389 12.93 6.49 -5.32
C ILE A 389 12.70 6.33 -3.81
N SER A 390 11.53 6.77 -3.33
CA SER A 390 11.10 6.62 -1.95
C SER A 390 9.65 6.13 -1.88
N GLY A 391 9.17 5.87 -0.66
CA GLY A 391 7.77 5.54 -0.42
C GLY A 391 7.34 4.20 -0.99
N ARG A 392 6.11 4.15 -1.52
CA ARG A 392 5.46 2.89 -1.95
C ARG A 392 6.30 2.07 -2.93
N THR A 393 6.86 2.71 -3.95
CA THR A 393 7.70 2.02 -4.95
C THR A 393 8.94 1.39 -4.32
N MET A 394 9.55 2.03 -3.32
CA MET A 394 10.68 1.45 -2.59
C MET A 394 10.25 0.24 -1.74
N VAL A 395 9.10 0.34 -1.07
CA VAL A 395 8.53 -0.78 -0.30
C VAL A 395 8.26 -1.99 -1.18
N GLU A 396 7.60 -1.79 -2.32
CA GLU A 396 7.30 -2.85 -3.29
C GLU A 396 8.58 -3.47 -3.87
N LEU A 397 9.61 -2.66 -4.15
CA LEU A 397 10.89 -3.14 -4.65
C LEU A 397 11.63 -3.98 -3.61
N GLU A 398 11.65 -3.56 -2.34
CA GLU A 398 12.24 -4.33 -1.24
C GLU A 398 11.54 -5.66 -1.02
N GLU A 399 10.20 -5.69 -1.05
CA GLU A 399 9.47 -6.95 -1.00
C GLU A 399 9.79 -7.86 -2.18
N LYS A 400 9.98 -7.29 -3.37
CA LYS A 400 10.32 -8.04 -4.58
C LYS A 400 11.72 -8.66 -4.47
N VAL A 401 12.70 -7.93 -3.94
CA VAL A 401 14.04 -8.47 -3.66
C VAL A 401 13.94 -9.59 -2.62
N ALA A 402 13.21 -9.37 -1.51
CA ALA A 402 13.04 -10.40 -0.48
C ALA A 402 12.40 -11.69 -1.02
N LYS A 403 11.49 -11.62 -2.00
CA LYS A 403 10.91 -12.84 -2.62
C LYS A 403 11.96 -13.72 -3.30
N CYS A 404 13.10 -13.17 -3.72
CA CYS A 404 14.19 -13.95 -4.32
C CYS A 404 14.80 -14.97 -3.34
N THR A 405 14.72 -14.77 -2.02
CA THR A 405 15.28 -15.69 -1.01
C THR A 405 14.61 -17.08 -1.06
N SER A 406 13.34 -17.11 -1.47
CA SER A 406 12.51 -18.33 -1.55
C SER A 406 12.70 -19.11 -2.86
N MET A 407 13.52 -18.61 -3.78
CA MET A 407 13.73 -19.23 -5.08
C MET A 407 14.46 -20.57 -4.98
N LYS A 408 14.22 -21.43 -5.97
CA LYS A 408 15.00 -22.66 -6.16
C LYS A 408 16.26 -22.35 -6.95
N TRP A 409 17.25 -21.75 -6.28
CA TRP A 409 18.47 -21.21 -6.89
C TRP A 409 19.16 -22.15 -7.90
N ARG A 410 19.29 -23.44 -7.56
CA ARG A 410 19.93 -24.44 -8.43
C ARG A 410 19.20 -24.68 -9.77
N GLU A 411 17.91 -24.37 -9.89
CA GLU A 411 17.19 -24.49 -11.17
C GLU A 411 17.59 -23.39 -12.18
N TYR A 412 18.26 -22.33 -11.71
CA TYR A 412 18.73 -21.20 -12.54
C TYR A 412 20.25 -21.21 -12.73
N ASP A 413 20.96 -22.13 -12.07
CA ASP A 413 22.41 -22.32 -12.20
C ASP A 413 22.72 -23.17 -13.43
N ILE A 414 22.61 -22.54 -14.61
CA ILE A 414 22.72 -23.21 -15.90
C ILE A 414 23.84 -22.61 -16.76
N PRO A 415 24.60 -23.43 -17.51
CA PRO A 415 25.60 -22.96 -18.46
C PRO A 415 24.99 -22.31 -19.71
N GLY A 416 25.80 -21.54 -20.43
CA GLY A 416 25.45 -20.88 -21.71
C GLY A 416 25.05 -19.41 -21.55
N ASP A 417 24.93 -18.67 -22.64
CA ASP A 417 24.56 -17.25 -22.56
C ASP A 417 23.03 -17.07 -22.50
N LEU A 418 22.53 -16.53 -21.39
CA LEU A 418 21.15 -16.07 -21.30
C LEU A 418 21.04 -14.60 -21.76
N VAL A 419 20.13 -14.34 -22.69
CA VAL A 419 19.81 -12.97 -23.14
C VAL A 419 18.65 -12.41 -22.31
N TYR A 420 18.79 -11.18 -21.82
CA TYR A 420 17.78 -10.44 -21.05
C TYR A 420 16.84 -9.58 -21.92
#